data_AF-A0A2V2NC48-F1
#
_entry.id   AF-A0A2V2NC48-F1
#
_cell.length_a   1.000
_cell.length_b   1.000
_cell.length_c   1.000
_cell.angle_alpha   90.00
_cell.angle_beta   90.00
_cell.angle_gamma   90.00
#
_symmetry.space_group_name_H-M   'P 1'
#
loop_
_entity.id
_entity.type
_entity.pdbx_description
1 polymer ?
#
loop_
_entity_poly.entity_id
_entity_poly.type
_entity_poly.pdbx_seq_one_letter_code
_entity_poly.pdbx_strand_id
1 'polypeptide(L)'
;MNHRRFEELAILKQKTRIGIFGSFFEEHKKDLTDLQHYIHTNLGYNVRISENLENDAPRSNPDKYIRDYSLSELLIEDSHIHILIFSFPKDTDPHHLNQSATMEYTMIRERKKPYVVVLVEEGLQKNIRNSFGGVMKGSLKIDGSGFEYEIIEFKIIEDAYSELTMILYRFMRKIWHTHY
;
A
#
# COMPACT_ATOMS: atom_id res chain seq x y z
N MET A 1 0.29 33.54 10.87
CA MET A 1 0.61 33.02 9.52
C MET A 1 0.86 31.49 9.48
N ASN A 2 1.27 30.84 10.59
CA ASN A 2 1.51 29.39 10.62
C ASN A 2 0.25 28.51 10.80
N HIS A 3 -0.75 28.93 11.56
CA HIS A 3 -1.92 28.09 11.89
C HIS A 3 -2.71 27.63 10.66
N ARG A 4 -3.03 28.56 9.75
CA ARG A 4 -3.77 28.28 8.51
C ARG A 4 -3.08 27.24 7.61
N ARG A 5 -1.74 27.25 7.54
CA ARG A 5 -0.97 26.26 6.76
C ARG A 5 -1.04 24.86 7.39
N PHE A 6 -1.06 24.77 8.72
CA PHE A 6 -1.22 23.49 9.42
C PHE A 6 -2.62 22.91 9.24
N GLU A 7 -3.66 23.75 9.28
CA GLU A 7 -5.05 23.34 9.01
C GLU A 7 -5.22 22.88 7.56
N GLU A 8 -4.70 23.63 6.60
CA GLU A 8 -4.71 23.26 5.18
C GLU A 8 -3.99 21.92 4.96
N LEU A 9 -2.81 21.73 5.56
CA LEU A 9 -2.07 20.47 5.48
C LEU A 9 -2.86 19.30 6.08
N ALA A 10 -3.51 19.50 7.23
CA ALA A 10 -4.33 18.47 7.87
C ALA A 10 -5.51 18.06 6.97
N ILE A 11 -6.18 19.03 6.34
CA ILE A 11 -7.27 18.77 5.39
C ILE A 11 -6.75 17.98 4.18
N LEU A 12 -5.61 18.35 3.61
CA LEU A 12 -5.02 17.62 2.48
C LEU A 12 -4.65 16.18 2.85
N LYS A 13 -4.08 15.96 4.04
CA LYS A 13 -3.79 14.60 4.53
C LYS A 13 -5.05 13.76 4.64
N GLN A 14 -6.14 14.31 5.17
CA GLN A 14 -7.43 13.61 5.27
C GLN A 14 -8.11 13.38 3.90
N LYS A 15 -7.92 14.28 2.93
CA LYS A 15 -8.38 14.08 1.55
C LYS A 15 -7.54 13.03 0.79
N THR A 16 -6.28 12.85 1.18
CA THR A 16 -5.37 11.89 0.54
C THR A 16 -5.67 10.49 1.05
N ARG A 17 -6.51 9.78 0.30
CA ARG A 17 -6.80 8.35 0.52
C ARG A 17 -5.60 7.48 0.15
N ILE A 18 -5.19 6.61 1.07
CA ILE A 18 -4.08 5.67 0.95
C ILE A 18 -4.63 4.25 1.11
N GLY A 19 -4.32 3.36 0.17
CA GLY A 19 -4.64 1.93 0.26
C GLY A 19 -3.41 1.12 0.62
N ILE A 20 -3.51 0.25 1.61
CA ILE A 20 -2.45 -0.71 1.98
C ILE A 20 -2.87 -2.11 1.53
N PHE A 21 -1.95 -2.80 0.85
CA PHE A 21 -2.11 -4.14 0.30
C PHE A 21 -1.01 -5.05 0.86
N GLY A 22 -1.37 -6.28 1.20
CA GLY A 22 -0.44 -7.26 1.76
C GLY A 22 -1.18 -8.49 2.26
N SER A 23 -0.47 -9.35 2.99
CA SER A 23 -1.05 -10.57 3.53
C SER A 23 -1.84 -10.32 4.82
N PHE A 24 -3.07 -10.81 4.87
CA PHE A 24 -3.92 -10.84 6.07
C PHE A 24 -3.73 -12.12 6.90
N PHE A 25 -2.72 -12.94 6.57
CA PHE A 25 -2.44 -14.19 7.28
C PHE A 25 -1.66 -13.92 8.57
N GLU A 26 -2.24 -14.32 9.70
CA GLU A 26 -1.59 -14.37 11.02
C GLU A 26 -0.79 -13.09 11.34
N GLU A 27 0.51 -13.22 11.61
CA GLU A 27 1.41 -12.15 12.00
C GLU A 27 1.65 -11.09 10.92
N HIS A 28 1.48 -11.41 9.63
CA HIS A 28 1.60 -10.41 8.55
C HIS A 28 0.44 -9.40 8.60
N LYS A 29 -0.71 -9.81 9.15
CA LYS A 29 -1.82 -8.88 9.40
C LYS A 29 -1.42 -7.81 10.42
N LYS A 30 -0.57 -8.14 11.39
CA LYS A 30 -0.12 -7.19 12.39
C LYS A 30 0.65 -6.04 11.75
N ASP A 31 1.55 -6.33 10.80
CA ASP A 31 2.30 -5.32 10.07
C ASP A 31 1.38 -4.38 9.28
N LEU A 32 0.33 -4.92 8.65
CA LEU A 32 -0.70 -4.12 7.98
C LEU A 32 -1.41 -3.17 8.94
N THR A 33 -1.87 -3.69 10.09
CA THR A 33 -2.63 -2.91 11.07
C THR A 33 -1.77 -1.88 11.79
N ASP A 34 -0.52 -2.20 12.08
CA ASP A 34 0.41 -1.28 12.74
C ASP A 34 0.80 -0.14 11.80
N LEU A 35 1.08 -0.46 10.53
CA LEU A 35 1.33 0.54 9.50
C LEU A 35 0.11 1.44 9.28
N GLN A 36 -1.09 0.84 9.22
CA GLN A 36 -2.33 1.60 9.12
C GLN A 36 -2.48 2.55 10.32
N HIS A 37 -2.27 2.05 11.53
CA HIS A 37 -2.37 2.84 12.75
C HIS A 37 -1.39 4.01 12.72
N TYR A 38 -0.13 3.76 12.36
CA TYR A 38 0.88 4.81 12.24
C TYR A 38 0.48 5.90 11.23
N ILE A 39 0.09 5.51 10.02
CA ILE A 39 -0.28 6.46 8.96
C ILE A 39 -1.54 7.25 9.34
N HIS A 40 -2.50 6.60 10.00
CA HIS A 40 -3.74 7.26 10.42
C HIS A 40 -3.51 8.18 11.62
N THR A 41 -3.06 7.62 12.73
CA THR A 41 -3.01 8.27 14.04
C THR A 41 -1.83 9.22 14.15
N ASN A 42 -0.65 8.83 13.69
CA ASN A 42 0.56 9.65 13.84
C ASN A 42 0.70 10.65 12.70
N LEU A 43 0.38 10.24 11.47
CA LEU A 43 0.54 11.11 10.30
C LEU A 43 -0.74 11.87 9.92
N GLY A 44 -1.92 11.43 10.33
CA GLY A 44 -3.18 12.11 10.07
C GLY A 44 -3.73 11.91 8.66
N TYR A 45 -3.34 10.83 7.96
CA TYR A 45 -3.87 10.50 6.64
C TYR A 45 -5.14 9.65 6.72
N ASN A 46 -5.92 9.66 5.64
CA ASN A 46 -7.00 8.71 5.45
C ASN A 46 -6.43 7.44 4.81
N VAL A 47 -6.28 6.38 5.60
CA VAL A 47 -5.63 5.13 5.19
C VAL A 47 -6.54 3.94 5.45
N ARG A 48 -6.60 3.04 4.46
CA ARG A 48 -7.53 1.91 4.44
C ARG A 48 -6.84 0.63 3.99
N ILE A 49 -7.31 -0.47 4.57
CA ILE A 49 -7.13 -1.86 4.12
C ILE A 49 -8.49 -2.40 3.66
N SER A 50 -8.50 -3.53 2.95
CA SER A 50 -9.75 -4.12 2.41
C SER A 50 -10.80 -4.41 3.49
N GLU A 51 -10.39 -4.82 4.70
CA GLU A 51 -11.29 -5.03 5.84
C GLU A 51 -12.05 -3.75 6.27
N ASN A 52 -11.48 -2.55 6.09
CA ASN A 52 -12.23 -1.32 6.39
C ASN A 52 -13.41 -1.14 5.42
N LEU A 53 -13.21 -1.47 4.15
CA LEU A 53 -14.25 -1.34 3.12
C LEU A 53 -15.37 -2.36 3.33
N GLU A 54 -15.04 -3.56 3.81
CA GLU A 54 -16.03 -4.57 4.18
C GLU A 54 -16.91 -4.10 5.34
N ASN A 55 -16.34 -3.39 6.32
CA ASN A 55 -17.09 -2.81 7.43
C ASN A 55 -17.98 -1.62 7.00
N ASP A 56 -17.49 -0.77 6.10
CA ASP A 56 -18.24 0.40 5.61
C ASP A 56 -19.47 -0.01 4.77
N ALA A 57 -19.34 -1.06 3.96
CA ALA A 57 -20.40 -1.56 3.11
C ALA A 57 -20.28 -3.08 2.92
N PRO A 58 -20.82 -3.90 3.85
CA PRO A 58 -20.76 -5.34 3.78
C PRO A 58 -21.38 -5.83 2.47
N ARG A 59 -20.55 -6.37 1.58
CA ARG A 59 -21.03 -6.92 0.31
C ARG A 59 -21.65 -8.28 0.58
N SER A 60 -22.92 -8.43 0.24
CA SER A 60 -23.71 -9.65 0.41
C SER A 60 -23.32 -10.80 -0.53
N ASN A 61 -22.16 -10.75 -1.19
CA ASN A 61 -21.73 -11.83 -2.06
C ASN A 61 -21.31 -13.05 -1.19
N PRO A 62 -22.01 -14.20 -1.33
CA PRO A 62 -21.70 -15.39 -0.56
C PRO A 62 -20.34 -15.99 -0.95
N ASP A 63 -19.83 -15.71 -2.15
CA ASP A 63 -18.51 -16.17 -2.58
C ASP A 63 -17.42 -15.23 -2.03
N LYS A 64 -16.59 -15.80 -1.15
CA LYS A 64 -15.47 -15.09 -0.51
C LYS A 64 -14.44 -14.59 -1.53
N TYR A 65 -14.08 -15.38 -2.54
CA TYR A 65 -13.02 -15.02 -3.48
C TYR A 65 -13.44 -13.87 -4.39
N ILE A 66 -14.69 -13.89 -4.86
CA ILE A 66 -15.26 -12.78 -5.64
C ILE A 66 -15.31 -11.52 -4.76
N ARG A 67 -15.73 -11.66 -3.49
CA ARG A 67 -15.78 -10.54 -2.55
C ARG A 67 -14.40 -9.93 -2.33
N ASP A 68 -13.40 -10.75 -2.00
CA ASP A 68 -12.03 -10.32 -1.75
C ASP A 68 -11.45 -9.60 -2.98
N TYR A 69 -11.60 -10.18 -4.17
CA TYR A 69 -11.18 -9.55 -5.42
C TYR A 69 -11.85 -8.19 -5.63
N SER A 70 -13.17 -8.10 -5.48
CA SER A 70 -13.89 -6.83 -5.66
C SER A 70 -13.52 -5.79 -4.59
N LEU A 71 -13.14 -6.19 -3.38
CA LEU A 71 -12.65 -5.28 -2.35
C LEU A 71 -11.27 -4.72 -2.73
N SER A 72 -10.37 -5.57 -3.24
CA SER A 72 -9.08 -5.11 -3.78
C SER A 72 -9.27 -4.11 -4.92
N GLU A 73 -10.17 -4.38 -5.87
CA GLU A 73 -10.48 -3.42 -6.95
C GLU A 73 -11.00 -2.08 -6.42
N LEU A 74 -11.92 -2.13 -5.45
CA LEU A 74 -12.46 -0.91 -4.85
C LEU A 74 -11.38 -0.11 -4.13
N LEU A 75 -10.50 -0.78 -3.37
CA LEU A 75 -9.42 -0.12 -2.66
C LEU A 75 -8.43 0.56 -3.62
N ILE A 76 -8.10 -0.09 -4.74
CA ILE A 76 -7.26 0.50 -5.80
C ILE A 76 -7.93 1.73 -6.43
N GLU A 77 -9.24 1.68 -6.68
CA GLU A 77 -9.93 2.82 -7.28
C GLU A 77 -10.10 3.99 -6.30
N ASP A 78 -10.34 3.69 -5.03
CA ASP A 78 -10.55 4.71 -3.99
C ASP A 78 -9.24 5.42 -3.58
N SER A 79 -8.09 4.78 -3.79
CA SER A 79 -6.79 5.25 -3.31
C SER A 79 -6.08 6.18 -4.29
N HIS A 80 -5.46 7.22 -3.75
CA HIS A 80 -4.51 8.06 -4.49
C HIS A 80 -3.09 7.51 -4.44
N ILE A 81 -2.71 6.96 -3.28
CA ILE A 81 -1.40 6.33 -3.03
C ILE A 81 -1.64 4.87 -2.65
N HIS A 82 -0.82 3.98 -3.19
CA HIS A 82 -0.92 2.53 -2.98
C HIS A 82 0.35 2.03 -2.31
N ILE A 83 0.21 1.42 -1.13
CA ILE A 83 1.33 0.83 -0.39
C ILE A 83 1.19 -0.69 -0.47
N LEU A 84 2.19 -1.37 -1.01
CA LEU A 84 2.23 -2.83 -1.04
C LEU A 84 3.30 -3.34 -0.09
N ILE A 85 2.93 -4.28 0.77
CA ILE A 85 3.84 -4.94 1.70
C ILE A 85 4.13 -6.35 1.20
N PHE A 86 5.40 -6.67 1.12
CA PHE A 86 5.89 -8.00 0.78
C PHE A 86 6.84 -8.49 1.87
N SER A 87 6.45 -9.60 2.50
CA SER A 87 7.19 -10.23 3.58
C SER A 87 7.76 -11.59 3.14
N PHE A 88 8.77 -12.06 3.86
CA PHE A 88 9.25 -13.44 3.71
C PHE A 88 8.18 -14.42 4.19
N PRO A 89 7.84 -15.43 3.37
CA PRO A 89 7.09 -16.56 3.86
C PRO A 89 7.90 -17.28 4.94
N LYS A 90 7.31 -17.45 6.11
CA LYS A 90 7.77 -18.33 7.18
C LYS A 90 7.30 -19.75 6.91
N ASP A 91 7.86 -20.73 7.62
CA ASP A 91 7.57 -22.15 7.40
C ASP A 91 6.08 -22.50 7.60
N THR A 92 5.38 -21.73 8.43
CA THR A 92 3.95 -21.87 8.71
C THR A 92 3.05 -21.16 7.71
N ASP A 93 3.62 -20.33 6.84
CA ASP A 93 2.86 -19.50 5.92
C ASP A 93 2.40 -20.28 4.69
N PRO A 94 1.26 -19.89 4.11
CA PRO A 94 0.87 -20.41 2.81
C PRO A 94 1.92 -20.07 1.75
N HIS A 95 2.20 -21.01 0.85
CA HIS A 95 3.12 -20.80 -0.30
C HIS A 95 2.73 -19.61 -1.21
N HIS A 96 1.49 -19.14 -1.11
CA HIS A 96 0.93 -18.05 -1.89
C HIS A 96 0.78 -16.74 -1.09
N LEU A 97 1.50 -16.58 0.03
CA LEU A 97 1.42 -15.41 0.93
C LEU A 97 1.35 -14.06 0.18
N ASN A 98 2.24 -13.86 -0.79
CA ASN A 98 2.38 -12.62 -1.54
C ASN A 98 1.60 -12.58 -2.86
N GLN A 99 0.78 -13.60 -3.15
CA GLN A 99 0.10 -13.72 -4.44
C GLN A 99 -0.92 -12.62 -4.64
N SER A 100 -1.72 -12.28 -3.61
CA SER A 100 -2.69 -11.17 -3.68
C SER A 100 -1.97 -9.86 -3.98
N ALA A 101 -0.97 -9.49 -3.16
CA ALA A 101 -0.20 -8.25 -3.32
C ALA A 101 0.44 -8.13 -4.71
N THR A 102 0.88 -9.25 -5.29
CA THR A 102 1.42 -9.29 -6.67
C THR A 102 0.33 -9.02 -7.71
N MET A 103 -0.88 -9.56 -7.53
CA MET A 103 -2.03 -9.28 -8.40
C MET A 103 -2.47 -7.82 -8.29
N GLU A 104 -2.57 -7.28 -7.08
CA GLU A 104 -2.94 -5.88 -6.87
C GLU A 104 -1.92 -4.92 -7.49
N TYR A 105 -0.62 -5.20 -7.35
CA TYR A 105 0.42 -4.43 -8.05
C TYR A 105 0.22 -4.41 -9.57
N THR A 106 -0.08 -5.59 -10.14
CA THR A 106 -0.32 -5.71 -11.58
C THR A 106 -1.52 -4.87 -12.01
N MET A 107 -2.63 -4.95 -11.28
CA MET A 107 -3.82 -4.13 -11.53
C MET A 107 -3.53 -2.63 -11.42
N ILE A 108 -2.82 -2.19 -10.38
CA ILE A 108 -2.40 -0.79 -10.18
C ILE A 108 -1.65 -0.27 -11.41
N ARG A 109 -0.74 -1.08 -11.95
CA ARG A 109 0.04 -0.73 -13.15
C ARG A 109 -0.78 -0.68 -14.42
N GLU A 110 -1.60 -1.70 -14.67
CA GLU A 110 -2.45 -1.74 -15.86
C GLU A 110 -3.42 -0.56 -15.90
N ARG A 111 -3.93 -0.17 -14.73
CA ARG A 111 -4.79 1.00 -14.53
C ARG A 111 -4.02 2.32 -14.47
N LYS A 112 -2.69 2.29 -14.63
CA LYS A 112 -1.79 3.45 -14.63
C LYS A 112 -1.96 4.34 -13.40
N LYS A 113 -2.16 3.73 -12.23
CA LYS A 113 -2.24 4.44 -10.95
C LYS A 113 -0.83 4.94 -10.59
N PRO A 114 -0.64 6.25 -10.38
CA PRO A 114 0.68 6.86 -10.45
C PRO A 114 1.52 6.66 -9.19
N TYR A 115 0.95 6.75 -7.98
CA TYR A 115 1.75 6.82 -6.75
C TYR A 115 1.74 5.49 -6.00
N VAL A 116 2.89 4.82 -5.98
CA VAL A 116 3.07 3.49 -5.40
C VAL A 116 4.27 3.47 -4.44
N VAL A 117 4.13 2.80 -3.31
CA VAL A 117 5.24 2.47 -2.41
C VAL A 117 5.26 0.97 -2.23
N VAL A 118 6.42 0.35 -2.40
CA VAL A 118 6.62 -1.08 -2.20
C VAL A 118 7.52 -1.26 -0.98
N LEU A 119 6.93 -1.70 0.12
CA LEU A 119 7.65 -2.09 1.31
C LEU A 119 8.06 -3.55 1.17
N VAL A 120 9.34 -3.83 1.31
CA VAL A 120 9.90 -5.16 1.09
C VAL A 120 10.75 -5.57 2.29
N GLU A 121 10.49 -6.74 2.85
CA GLU A 121 11.33 -7.25 3.93
C GLU A 121 12.79 -7.44 3.44
N GLU A 122 13.76 -7.02 4.26
CA GLU A 122 15.17 -6.94 3.87
C GLU A 122 15.69 -8.31 3.41
N GLY A 123 16.29 -8.34 2.23
CA GLY A 123 16.80 -9.57 1.62
C GLY A 123 15.79 -10.32 0.76
N LEU A 124 14.50 -9.96 0.80
CA LEU A 124 13.45 -10.59 -0.02
C LEU A 124 13.67 -10.33 -1.52
N GLN A 125 14.16 -9.14 -1.87
CA GLN A 125 14.52 -8.82 -3.25
C GLN A 125 15.67 -9.71 -3.77
N LYS A 126 16.65 -9.98 -2.90
CA LYS A 126 17.87 -10.74 -3.20
C LYS A 126 17.62 -12.25 -3.17
N ASN A 127 16.67 -12.73 -2.37
CA ASN A 127 16.33 -14.15 -2.25
C ASN A 127 15.30 -14.54 -3.33
N ILE A 128 15.81 -14.74 -4.54
CA ILE A 128 15.01 -14.80 -5.78
C ILE A 128 14.06 -16.00 -5.87
N ARG A 129 14.32 -17.08 -5.13
CA ARG A 129 13.66 -18.37 -5.37
C ARG A 129 12.22 -18.45 -4.83
N ASN A 130 11.89 -17.71 -3.77
CA ASN A 130 10.66 -17.95 -2.99
C ASN A 130 9.75 -16.72 -2.81
N SER A 131 10.10 -15.57 -3.39
CA SER A 131 9.58 -14.30 -2.85
C SER A 131 8.86 -13.39 -3.85
N PHE A 132 9.42 -13.25 -5.05
CA PHE A 132 8.87 -12.44 -6.13
C PHE A 132 9.12 -13.16 -7.45
N GLY A 133 8.03 -13.52 -8.15
CA GLY A 133 8.14 -14.08 -9.49
C GLY A 133 8.89 -13.14 -10.44
N GLY A 134 9.55 -13.70 -11.46
CA GLY A 134 10.34 -12.90 -12.42
C GLY A 134 9.56 -11.78 -13.11
N VAL A 135 8.24 -11.95 -13.26
CA VAL A 135 7.32 -10.94 -13.80
C VAL A 135 7.27 -9.68 -12.93
N MET A 136 7.17 -9.82 -11.61
CA MET A 136 7.16 -8.68 -10.68
C MET A 136 8.50 -7.92 -10.68
N LYS A 137 9.61 -8.62 -10.84
CA LYS A 137 10.94 -7.99 -10.95
C LYS A 137 11.12 -7.24 -12.26
N GLY A 138 10.67 -7.85 -13.36
CA GLY A 138 10.71 -7.23 -14.67
C GLY A 138 9.85 -5.97 -14.69
N SER A 139 8.64 -6.05 -14.13
CA SER A 139 7.75 -4.89 -14.04
C SER A 139 8.42 -3.78 -13.22
N LEU A 140 8.95 -4.04 -12.02
CA LEU A 140 9.64 -3.02 -11.21
C LEU A 140 10.77 -2.29 -11.98
N LYS A 141 11.37 -2.89 -13.01
CA LYS A 141 12.43 -2.26 -13.84
C LYS A 141 11.91 -1.48 -15.05
N ILE A 142 10.63 -1.57 -15.37
CA ILE A 142 10.03 -0.86 -16.51
C ILE A 142 9.58 0.51 -16.01
N ASP A 143 10.34 1.54 -16.39
CA ASP A 143 9.95 2.93 -16.23
C ASP A 143 8.77 3.25 -17.16
N GLY A 144 7.63 3.60 -16.56
CA GLY A 144 6.45 4.05 -17.28
C GLY A 144 6.26 5.54 -17.07
N SER A 145 6.00 6.30 -18.15
CA SER A 145 5.65 7.72 -18.04
C SER A 145 4.43 7.89 -17.12
N GLY A 146 4.56 8.65 -16.04
CA GLY A 146 3.48 8.91 -15.08
C GLY A 146 3.29 7.84 -14.00
N PHE A 147 4.18 6.85 -13.88
CA PHE A 147 4.21 5.88 -12.79
C PHE A 147 5.40 6.20 -11.86
N GLU A 148 5.11 6.64 -10.65
CA GLU A 148 6.09 6.92 -9.60
C GLU A 148 5.99 5.84 -8.52
N TYR A 149 7.02 5.00 -8.45
CA TYR A 149 7.13 4.00 -7.40
C TYR A 149 8.39 4.25 -6.57
N GLU A 150 8.29 3.96 -5.29
CA GLU A 150 9.43 3.92 -4.37
C GLU A 150 9.49 2.55 -3.71
N ILE A 151 10.70 2.10 -3.39
CA ILE A 151 10.94 0.83 -2.71
C ILE A 151 11.63 1.14 -1.39
N ILE A 152 11.08 0.62 -0.29
CA ILE A 152 11.69 0.71 1.05
C ILE A 152 11.96 -0.71 1.54
N GLU A 153 13.21 -1.00 1.91
CA GLU A 153 13.56 -2.25 2.58
C GLU A 153 13.35 -2.09 4.11
N PHE A 154 12.82 -3.12 4.78
CA PHE A 154 12.59 -3.08 6.23
C PHE A 154 12.94 -4.42 6.91
N LYS A 155 13.40 -4.41 8.17
CA LYS A 155 13.54 -5.64 8.97
C LYS A 155 12.31 -5.87 9.83
N ILE A 156 11.84 -4.79 10.45
CA ILE A 156 10.54 -4.68 11.09
C ILE A 156 9.80 -3.48 10.46
N ILE A 157 8.47 -3.51 10.44
CA ILE A 157 7.68 -2.54 9.67
C ILE A 157 7.94 -1.09 10.11
N GLU A 158 8.28 -0.89 11.39
CA GLU A 158 8.60 0.41 11.98
C GLU A 158 9.86 1.05 11.37
N ASP A 159 10.78 0.26 10.84
CA ASP A 159 11.99 0.76 10.18
C ASP A 159 11.63 1.63 8.96
N ALA A 160 10.52 1.32 8.29
CA ALA A 160 10.07 2.02 7.09
C ALA A 160 9.42 3.39 7.39
N TYR A 161 9.04 3.67 8.65
CA TYR A 161 8.14 4.78 8.99
C TYR A 161 8.69 6.17 8.62
N SER A 162 9.98 6.42 8.89
CA SER A 162 10.59 7.72 8.63
C SER A 162 10.64 8.03 7.12
N GLU A 163 11.12 7.08 6.33
CA GLU A 163 11.23 7.22 4.88
C GLU A 163 9.84 7.29 4.23
N LEU A 164 8.92 6.43 4.67
CA LEU A 164 7.53 6.43 4.20
C LEU A 164 6.86 7.79 4.45
N THR A 165 7.07 8.41 5.61
CA THR A 165 6.53 9.73 5.92
C THR A 165 6.95 10.78 4.90
N MET A 166 8.23 10.77 4.51
CA MET A 166 8.76 11.69 3.51
C MET A 166 8.12 11.46 2.14
N ILE A 167 8.01 10.19 1.73
CA ILE A 167 7.41 9.80 0.44
C ILE A 167 5.92 10.18 0.39
N LEU A 168 5.15 9.89 1.44
CA LEU A 168 3.74 10.24 1.53
C LEU A 168 3.51 11.75 1.44
N TYR A 169 4.34 12.54 2.12
CA TYR A 169 4.27 13.99 2.02
C TYR A 169 4.54 14.48 0.59
N ARG A 170 5.56 13.93 -0.07
CA ARG A 170 5.91 14.27 -1.46
C ARG A 170 4.80 13.89 -2.44
N PHE A 171 4.26 12.68 -2.35
CA PHE A 171 3.16 12.22 -3.20
C PHE A 171 1.89 13.02 -2.98
N MET A 172 1.51 13.30 -1.73
CA MET A 172 0.38 14.19 -1.42
C MET A 172 0.55 15.56 -2.08
N ARG A 173 1.73 16.18 -1.98
CA ARG A 173 1.99 17.47 -2.65
C ARG A 173 1.83 17.40 -4.16
N LYS A 174 2.17 16.26 -4.78
CA LYS A 174 1.99 16.04 -6.22
C LYS A 174 0.54 15.78 -6.61
N ILE A 175 -0.24 15.10 -5.77
CA ILE A 175 -1.67 14.88 -5.98
C ILE A 175 -2.43 16.21 -5.95
N TRP A 176 -2.11 17.05 -4.97
CA TRP A 176 -2.80 18.33 -4.74
C TRP A 176 -2.02 19.53 -5.27
N HIS A 177 -1.20 19.33 -6.31
CA HIS A 177 -0.27 20.31 -6.89
C HIS A 177 -0.93 21.63 -7.35
N THR A 178 -2.27 21.69 -7.36
CA THR A 178 -3.13 22.84 -7.68
C THR A 178 -3.72 23.59 -6.48
N HIS A 179 -3.30 23.30 -5.24
CA HIS A 179 -3.73 24.06 -4.04
C HIS A 179 -2.63 24.96 -3.44
N TYR A 180 -1.53 25.17 -4.17
CA TYR A 180 -0.43 26.06 -3.80
C TYR A 180 0.09 26.84 -4.99
#